data_AF-U4USE7-F1
#
_entry.id   AF-U4USE7-F1
#
_cell.length_a   1.000
_cell.length_b   1.000
_cell.length_c   1.000
_cell.angle_alpha   90.00
_cell.angle_beta   90.00
_cell.angle_gamma   90.00
#
_symmetry.space_group_name_H-M   'P 1'
#
loop_
_entity.id
_entity.type
_entity.pdbx_description
1 polymer ?
#
loop_
_entity_poly.entity_id
_entity_poly.type
_entity_poly.pdbx_seq_one_letter_code
_entity_poly.pdbx_strand_id
1 'polypeptide(L)'
;MRVAGLANTEQIEVTLHYYTNRSNYVQKAMYYLFQDSDFFSIPRPDIFNLIVDRMEAHLGMYGHVFGVQMAATACLYNLTRAELCKHIHPHDLRRMVKLVLLAMEKFPDEFQLQKNSLLTLCSDRILQDVTFERARCARLVLGTLCGFEDVNMNRMAVAICSILASKLTTAETSELGSNPIHMRKMLSLIVRRVDTGISDMTLTFTLSALWNLTDESIGPCEVFLEQGGHLLYVKVLLLFKGNTQLETKVLGLLNNIAEVIHLRHRLLSNDFVLVLLDVLQSESIDVSFFAAGILAHLTSDGDEAWKLHTHTQGRARCETYSEESCDAVKQRGSATKPQNKNVHEIDPFS
;
A
#
# COMPACT_ATOMS: atom_id res chain seq x y z
N MET A 1 -18.37 -45.81 -8.62
CA MET A 1 -16.97 -45.75 -9.08
C MET A 1 -16.64 -44.29 -9.31
N ARG A 2 -15.62 -43.71 -8.64
CA ARG A 2 -15.19 -42.33 -8.90
C ARG A 2 -14.11 -42.35 -9.97
N VAL A 3 -14.24 -41.52 -11.00
CA VAL A 3 -13.32 -41.49 -12.14
C VAL A 3 -12.47 -40.23 -12.07
N ALA A 4 -11.15 -40.38 -12.10
CA ALA A 4 -10.23 -39.24 -12.20
C ALA A 4 -10.20 -38.72 -13.64
N GLY A 5 -10.13 -37.41 -13.80
CA GLY A 5 -10.08 -36.77 -15.10
C GLY A 5 -10.10 -35.24 -15.01
N LEU A 6 -10.34 -34.61 -16.15
CA LEU A 6 -10.36 -33.15 -16.33
C LEU A 6 -11.66 -32.67 -17.00
N ALA A 7 -12.64 -33.56 -17.22
CA ALA A 7 -13.82 -33.23 -18.02
C ALA A 7 -14.86 -32.40 -17.25
N ASN A 8 -14.87 -32.47 -15.93
CA ASN A 8 -15.77 -31.72 -15.06
C ASN A 8 -15.20 -31.61 -13.63
N THR A 9 -15.84 -30.80 -12.80
CA THR A 9 -15.41 -30.53 -11.42
C THR A 9 -15.29 -31.79 -10.56
N GLU A 10 -16.22 -32.75 -10.67
CA GLU A 10 -16.16 -34.01 -9.89
C GLU A 10 -14.91 -34.82 -10.24
N GLN A 11 -14.58 -34.93 -11.54
CA GLN A 11 -13.37 -35.63 -11.98
C GLN A 11 -12.09 -34.90 -11.57
N ILE A 12 -12.11 -33.56 -11.59
CA ILE A 12 -11.00 -32.72 -11.15
C ILE A 12 -10.74 -32.92 -9.65
N GLU A 13 -11.78 -32.94 -8.82
CA GLU A 13 -11.67 -33.23 -7.40
C GLU A 13 -11.05 -34.61 -7.15
N VAL A 14 -11.49 -35.63 -7.90
CA VAL A 14 -10.90 -36.98 -7.81
C VAL A 14 -9.42 -36.96 -8.22
N THR A 15 -9.06 -36.25 -9.30
CA THR A 15 -7.66 -36.07 -9.73
C THR A 15 -6.81 -35.43 -8.64
N LEU A 16 -7.29 -34.33 -8.03
CA LEU A 16 -6.58 -33.62 -6.96
C LEU A 16 -6.47 -34.46 -5.67
N HIS A 17 -7.46 -35.32 -5.39
CA HIS A 17 -7.43 -36.18 -4.22
C HIS A 17 -6.40 -37.32 -4.36
N TYR A 18 -6.44 -38.07 -5.48
CA TYR A 18 -5.66 -39.30 -5.63
C TYR A 18 -4.28 -39.10 -6.27
N TYR A 19 -4.09 -38.09 -7.13
CA TYR A 19 -2.82 -37.90 -7.86
C TYR A 19 -1.91 -36.83 -7.25
N THR A 20 -1.94 -36.74 -5.93
CA THR A 20 -1.16 -35.80 -5.11
C THR A 20 0.33 -35.73 -5.46
N ASN A 21 0.98 -36.85 -5.77
CA ASN A 21 2.42 -36.89 -6.09
C ASN A 21 2.74 -36.66 -7.58
N ARG A 22 1.74 -36.45 -8.43
CA ARG A 22 1.89 -36.26 -9.87
C ARG A 22 1.70 -34.78 -10.21
N SER A 23 2.74 -33.98 -9.99
CA SER A 23 2.73 -32.52 -10.19
C SER A 23 2.08 -32.06 -11.49
N ASN A 24 2.40 -32.68 -12.62
CA ASN A 24 1.82 -32.34 -13.93
C ASN A 24 0.29 -32.52 -13.98
N TYR A 25 -0.23 -33.54 -13.29
CA TYR A 25 -1.68 -33.80 -13.22
C TYR A 25 -2.36 -32.82 -12.26
N VAL A 26 -1.74 -32.56 -11.11
CA VAL A 26 -2.23 -31.58 -10.12
C VAL A 26 -2.29 -30.18 -10.74
N GLN A 27 -1.21 -29.75 -11.40
CA GLN A 27 -1.17 -28.46 -12.09
C GLN A 27 -2.26 -28.35 -13.16
N LYS A 28 -2.41 -29.37 -14.02
CA LYS A 28 -3.45 -29.36 -15.05
C LYS A 28 -4.85 -29.33 -14.44
N ALA A 29 -5.10 -30.13 -13.41
CA ALA A 29 -6.39 -30.15 -12.72
C ALA A 29 -6.74 -28.79 -12.13
N MET A 30 -5.79 -28.13 -11.46
CA MET A 30 -5.98 -26.76 -10.95
C MET A 30 -6.15 -25.75 -12.06
N TYR A 31 -5.49 -25.90 -13.21
CA TYR A 31 -5.68 -25.00 -14.34
C TYR A 31 -7.12 -25.07 -14.89
N TYR A 32 -7.68 -26.26 -15.09
CA TYR A 32 -9.09 -26.41 -15.49
C TYR A 32 -10.04 -25.94 -14.39
N LEU A 33 -9.72 -26.24 -13.12
CA LEU A 33 -10.50 -25.75 -11.99
C LEU A 33 -10.53 -24.23 -11.91
N PHE A 34 -9.42 -23.56 -12.22
CA PHE A 34 -9.37 -22.11 -12.27
C PHE A 34 -10.41 -21.55 -13.25
N GLN A 35 -10.50 -22.13 -14.45
CA GLN A 35 -11.49 -21.73 -15.47
C GLN A 35 -12.93 -21.91 -14.96
N ASP A 36 -13.23 -23.03 -14.29
CA ASP A 36 -14.57 -23.30 -13.74
C ASP A 36 -14.89 -22.40 -12.53
N SER A 37 -13.92 -22.22 -11.63
CA SER A 37 -14.07 -21.46 -10.39
C SER A 37 -14.36 -19.99 -10.62
N ASP A 38 -14.10 -19.47 -11.83
CA ASP A 38 -14.46 -18.11 -12.20
C ASP A 38 -15.99 -17.88 -12.18
N PHE A 39 -16.77 -18.95 -12.33
CA PHE A 39 -18.24 -18.89 -12.38
C PHE A 39 -18.91 -19.36 -11.08
N PHE A 40 -18.14 -19.69 -10.04
CA PHE A 40 -18.72 -20.15 -8.78
C PHE A 40 -19.41 -19.00 -8.05
N SER A 41 -20.72 -19.15 -7.84
CA SER A 41 -21.55 -18.24 -7.03
C SER A 41 -21.81 -18.79 -5.63
N ILE A 42 -21.57 -20.09 -5.41
CA ILE A 42 -21.76 -20.77 -4.14
C ILE A 42 -20.38 -21.05 -3.53
N PRO A 43 -20.16 -20.76 -2.24
CA PRO A 43 -18.91 -21.10 -1.57
C PRO A 43 -18.60 -22.60 -1.65
N ARG A 44 -17.34 -22.93 -1.96
CA ARG A 44 -16.83 -24.31 -2.03
C ARG A 44 -15.65 -24.54 -1.07
N PRO A 45 -15.89 -24.60 0.27
CA PRO A 45 -14.84 -24.87 1.25
C PRO A 45 -14.13 -26.22 1.05
N ASP A 46 -14.84 -27.19 0.49
CA ASP A 46 -14.34 -28.51 0.13
C ASP A 46 -13.25 -28.42 -0.95
N ILE A 47 -13.51 -27.69 -2.03
CA ILE A 47 -12.51 -27.45 -3.09
C ILE A 47 -11.38 -26.57 -2.57
N PHE A 48 -11.71 -25.52 -1.81
CA PHE A 48 -10.72 -24.64 -1.19
C PHE A 48 -9.69 -25.44 -0.38
N ASN A 49 -10.15 -26.28 0.55
CA ASN A 49 -9.27 -27.08 1.40
C ASN A 49 -8.45 -28.09 0.59
N LEU A 50 -9.04 -28.68 -0.45
CA LEU A 50 -8.32 -29.58 -1.36
C LEU A 50 -7.15 -28.86 -2.07
N ILE A 51 -7.34 -27.62 -2.52
CA ILE A 51 -6.28 -26.82 -3.14
C ILE A 51 -5.21 -26.45 -2.13
N VAL A 52 -5.60 -26.01 -0.93
CA VAL A 52 -4.66 -25.70 0.17
C VAL A 52 -3.79 -26.91 0.50
N ASP A 53 -4.37 -28.12 0.59
CA ASP A 53 -3.63 -29.36 0.84
C ASP A 53 -2.60 -29.67 -0.25
N ARG A 54 -2.98 -29.49 -1.52
CA ARG A 54 -2.07 -29.70 -2.65
C ARG A 54 -0.98 -28.63 -2.69
N MET A 55 -1.32 -27.37 -2.43
CA MET A 55 -0.38 -26.27 -2.36
C MET A 55 0.70 -26.54 -1.30
N GLU A 56 0.29 -26.96 -0.09
CA GLU A 56 1.19 -27.32 1.00
C GLU A 56 2.10 -28.51 0.66
N ALA A 57 1.54 -29.60 0.12
CA ALA A 57 2.33 -30.77 -0.26
C ALA A 57 3.40 -30.42 -1.31
N HIS A 58 3.07 -29.55 -2.28
CA HIS A 58 3.98 -29.11 -3.33
C HIS A 58 4.90 -27.95 -2.93
N LEU A 59 4.67 -27.27 -1.79
CA LEU A 59 5.63 -26.36 -1.16
C LEU A 59 6.56 -27.04 -0.16
N GLY A 60 6.25 -28.26 0.27
CA GLY A 60 7.11 -29.03 1.17
C GLY A 60 7.67 -30.26 0.49
N MET A 61 6.97 -31.38 0.66
CA MET A 61 7.41 -32.73 0.32
C MET A 61 7.85 -32.90 -1.14
N TYR A 62 7.21 -32.21 -2.10
CA TYR A 62 7.48 -32.40 -3.53
C TYR A 62 8.40 -31.34 -4.16
N GLY A 63 9.15 -30.60 -3.36
CA GLY A 63 10.28 -29.80 -3.86
C GLY A 63 9.89 -28.47 -4.51
N HIS A 64 8.93 -27.74 -3.93
CA HIS A 64 8.54 -26.40 -4.38
C HIS A 64 8.15 -26.34 -5.87
N VAL A 65 7.10 -27.08 -6.25
CA VAL A 65 6.71 -27.16 -7.67
C VAL A 65 5.99 -25.89 -8.11
N PHE A 66 6.71 -25.01 -8.82
CA PHE A 66 6.21 -23.73 -9.33
C PHE A 66 4.84 -23.83 -10.03
N GLY A 67 4.71 -24.74 -11.00
CA GLY A 67 3.49 -24.88 -11.80
C GLY A 67 2.23 -25.17 -10.96
N VAL A 68 2.38 -25.90 -9.85
CA VAL A 68 1.28 -26.13 -8.91
C VAL A 68 0.96 -24.87 -8.12
N GLN A 69 1.97 -24.12 -7.66
CA GLN A 69 1.77 -22.89 -6.89
C GLN A 69 1.10 -21.79 -7.73
N MET A 70 1.50 -21.67 -8.99
CA MET A 70 0.86 -20.79 -9.97
C MET A 70 -0.63 -21.06 -10.11
N ALA A 71 -1.00 -22.32 -10.35
CA ALA A 71 -2.40 -22.69 -10.54
C ALA A 71 -3.20 -22.61 -9.23
N ALA A 72 -2.59 -22.98 -8.10
CA ALA A 72 -3.22 -22.93 -6.78
C ALA A 72 -3.55 -21.48 -6.38
N THR A 73 -2.60 -20.55 -6.49
CA THR A 73 -2.82 -19.13 -6.14
C THR A 73 -3.92 -18.49 -6.99
N ALA A 74 -4.02 -18.85 -8.27
CA ALA A 74 -5.11 -18.39 -9.15
C ALA A 74 -6.49 -18.91 -8.69
N CYS A 75 -6.58 -20.20 -8.36
CA CYS A 75 -7.83 -20.78 -7.87
C CYS A 75 -8.24 -20.21 -6.51
N LEU A 76 -7.28 -20.03 -5.59
CA LEU A 76 -7.54 -19.52 -4.24
C LEU A 76 -8.10 -18.09 -4.30
N TYR A 77 -7.59 -17.24 -5.19
CA TYR A 77 -8.19 -15.94 -5.45
C TYR A 77 -9.67 -16.08 -5.87
N ASN A 78 -9.98 -16.89 -6.88
CA ASN A 78 -11.36 -17.06 -7.35
C ASN A 78 -12.30 -17.59 -6.26
N LEU A 79 -11.82 -18.50 -5.41
CA LEU A 79 -12.59 -19.11 -4.32
C LEU A 79 -12.74 -18.21 -3.09
N THR A 80 -11.98 -17.12 -3.00
CA THR A 80 -12.00 -16.20 -1.86
C THR A 80 -12.33 -14.75 -2.21
N ARG A 81 -12.81 -14.47 -3.43
CA ARG A 81 -13.28 -13.14 -3.79
C ARG A 81 -14.65 -12.83 -3.20
N ALA A 82 -14.87 -11.56 -2.90
CA ALA A 82 -16.15 -11.01 -2.46
C ALA A 82 -16.84 -11.87 -1.36
N GLU A 83 -18.13 -12.15 -1.51
CA GLU A 83 -18.96 -12.87 -0.55
C GLU A 83 -18.54 -14.35 -0.34
N LEU A 84 -17.84 -14.96 -1.30
CA LEU A 84 -17.34 -16.33 -1.16
C LEU A 84 -16.37 -16.41 0.01
N CYS A 85 -15.55 -15.37 0.19
CA CYS A 85 -14.59 -15.30 1.28
C CYS A 85 -15.27 -15.56 2.60
N LYS A 86 -16.41 -14.90 2.89
CA LYS A 86 -17.12 -14.90 4.19
C LYS A 86 -17.50 -16.29 4.70
N HIS A 87 -17.62 -17.25 3.81
CA HIS A 87 -18.05 -18.62 4.10
C HIS A 87 -16.89 -19.60 4.29
N ILE A 88 -15.64 -19.16 4.12
CA ILE A 88 -14.46 -19.94 4.48
C ILE A 88 -14.13 -19.70 5.96
N HIS A 89 -13.80 -20.75 6.69
CA HIS A 89 -13.50 -20.62 8.12
C HIS A 89 -12.18 -19.85 8.33
N PRO A 90 -12.06 -18.93 9.32
CA PRO A 90 -10.85 -18.13 9.53
C PRO A 90 -9.57 -18.94 9.75
N HIS A 91 -9.68 -20.15 10.31
CA HIS A 91 -8.55 -21.09 10.43
C HIS A 91 -8.00 -21.48 9.04
N ASP A 92 -8.87 -21.76 8.09
CA ASP A 92 -8.48 -22.25 6.77
C ASP A 92 -7.94 -21.08 5.92
N LEU A 93 -8.52 -19.88 6.08
CA LEU A 93 -7.96 -18.65 5.51
C LEU A 93 -6.54 -18.39 6.03
N ARG A 94 -6.28 -18.56 7.33
CA ARG A 94 -4.93 -18.43 7.89
C ARG A 94 -3.95 -19.41 7.26
N ARG A 95 -4.36 -20.67 7.08
CA ARG A 95 -3.53 -21.70 6.44
C ARG A 95 -3.22 -21.33 5.00
N MET A 96 -4.22 -20.86 4.25
CA MET A 96 -4.03 -20.32 2.89
C MET A 96 -3.05 -19.15 2.88
N VAL A 97 -3.25 -18.13 3.73
CA VAL A 97 -2.36 -16.95 3.79
C VAL A 97 -0.93 -17.38 4.05
N LYS A 98 -0.69 -18.30 5.01
CA LYS A 98 0.65 -18.82 5.29
C LYS A 98 1.32 -19.43 4.05
N LEU A 99 0.57 -20.21 3.25
CA LEU A 99 1.08 -20.83 2.04
C LEU A 99 1.28 -19.83 0.90
N VAL A 100 0.37 -18.85 0.74
CA VAL A 100 0.52 -17.75 -0.23
C VAL A 100 1.79 -16.95 0.06
N LEU A 101 2.05 -16.57 1.32
CA LEU A 101 3.28 -15.89 1.70
C LEU A 101 4.53 -16.75 1.43
N LEU A 102 4.46 -18.06 1.70
CA LEU A 102 5.57 -18.97 1.40
C LEU A 102 5.80 -19.12 -0.12
N ALA A 103 4.75 -19.14 -0.93
CA ALA A 103 4.87 -19.14 -2.38
C ALA A 103 5.50 -17.84 -2.89
N MET A 104 5.09 -16.69 -2.35
CA MET A 104 5.69 -15.39 -2.69
C MET A 104 7.20 -15.37 -2.39
N GLU A 105 7.64 -15.94 -1.27
CA GLU A 105 9.06 -16.04 -0.89
C GLU A 105 9.86 -16.98 -1.80
N LYS A 106 9.26 -18.08 -2.23
CA LYS A 106 9.94 -19.08 -3.06
C LYS A 106 10.03 -18.67 -4.52
N PHE A 107 9.11 -17.82 -4.98
CA PHE A 107 9.01 -17.39 -6.37
C PHE A 107 8.91 -15.86 -6.48
N PRO A 108 9.89 -15.11 -5.97
CA PRO A 108 9.83 -13.65 -5.89
C PRO A 108 9.74 -12.97 -7.27
N ASP A 109 10.38 -13.58 -8.28
CA ASP A 109 10.49 -13.01 -9.63
C ASP A 109 9.29 -13.36 -10.53
N GLU A 110 8.37 -14.19 -10.04
CA GLU A 110 7.27 -14.74 -10.84
C GLU A 110 6.04 -13.81 -10.84
N PHE A 111 6.01 -12.87 -11.77
CA PHE A 111 5.00 -11.80 -11.89
C PHE A 111 3.57 -12.26 -11.62
N GLN A 112 3.11 -13.31 -12.30
CA GLN A 112 1.71 -13.72 -12.22
C GLN A 112 1.41 -14.40 -10.87
N LEU A 113 2.38 -15.07 -10.24
CA LEU A 113 2.25 -15.61 -8.88
C LEU A 113 2.07 -14.48 -7.88
N GLN A 114 2.92 -13.46 -7.99
CA GLN A 114 2.90 -12.29 -7.10
C GLN A 114 1.58 -11.52 -7.28
N LYS A 115 1.13 -11.32 -8.51
CA LYS A 115 -0.16 -10.67 -8.82
C LYS A 115 -1.35 -11.42 -8.21
N ASN A 116 -1.43 -12.74 -8.39
CA ASN A 116 -2.49 -13.57 -7.80
C ASN A 116 -2.46 -13.53 -6.27
N SER A 117 -1.25 -13.50 -5.70
CA SER A 117 -1.04 -13.42 -4.26
C SER A 117 -1.52 -12.08 -3.70
N LEU A 118 -1.18 -10.96 -4.35
CA LEU A 118 -1.69 -9.63 -3.99
C LEU A 118 -3.23 -9.57 -4.12
N LEU A 119 -3.81 -10.09 -5.19
CA LEU A 119 -5.27 -10.15 -5.37
C LEU A 119 -5.95 -10.89 -4.21
N THR A 120 -5.37 -12.01 -3.77
CA THR A 120 -5.89 -12.79 -2.64
C THR A 120 -5.72 -12.02 -1.32
N LEU A 121 -4.53 -11.48 -1.06
CA LEU A 121 -4.20 -10.79 0.19
C LEU A 121 -4.91 -9.43 0.34
N CYS A 122 -5.33 -8.80 -0.76
CA CYS A 122 -6.06 -7.53 -0.75
C CYS A 122 -7.52 -7.64 -0.25
N SER A 123 -7.97 -8.83 0.17
CA SER A 123 -9.27 -9.03 0.79
C SER A 123 -9.33 -8.40 2.18
N ASP A 124 -10.28 -7.48 2.40
CA ASP A 124 -10.51 -6.82 3.69
C ASP A 124 -10.73 -7.84 4.81
N ARG A 125 -11.53 -8.89 4.56
CA ARG A 125 -11.75 -9.95 5.55
C ARG A 125 -10.44 -10.60 5.99
N ILE A 126 -9.53 -10.83 5.04
CA ILE A 126 -8.23 -11.44 5.34
C ILE A 126 -7.38 -10.46 6.17
N LEU A 127 -7.26 -9.21 5.75
CA LEU A 127 -6.43 -8.22 6.44
C LEU A 127 -7.00 -7.80 7.81
N GLN A 128 -8.32 -7.87 7.98
CA GLN A 128 -9.04 -7.45 9.18
C GLN A 128 -9.23 -8.58 10.19
N ASP A 129 -9.85 -9.68 9.77
CA ASP A 129 -10.40 -10.69 10.67
C ASP A 129 -9.47 -11.89 10.88
N VAL A 130 -8.55 -12.14 9.94
CA VAL A 130 -7.61 -13.25 10.04
C VAL A 130 -6.35 -12.79 10.78
N THR A 131 -5.93 -13.56 11.77
CA THR A 131 -4.63 -13.33 12.42
C THR A 131 -3.56 -14.15 11.70
N PHE A 132 -2.50 -13.52 11.23
CA PHE A 132 -1.38 -14.10 10.49
C PHE A 132 -0.12 -13.24 10.69
N GLU A 133 1.00 -13.63 10.08
CA GLU A 133 2.29 -12.93 10.16
C GLU A 133 2.27 -11.60 9.38
N ARG A 134 1.67 -10.55 9.97
CA ARG A 134 1.44 -9.25 9.30
C ARG A 134 2.72 -8.57 8.84
N ALA A 135 3.78 -8.55 9.67
CA ALA A 135 5.07 -7.96 9.26
C ALA A 135 5.71 -8.72 8.10
N ARG A 136 5.64 -10.05 8.11
CA ARG A 136 6.11 -10.89 6.99
C ARG A 136 5.35 -10.57 5.70
N CYS A 137 4.02 -10.46 5.79
CA CYS A 137 3.18 -10.05 4.67
C CYS A 137 3.56 -8.65 4.15
N ALA A 138 3.69 -7.66 5.03
CA ALA A 138 4.05 -6.29 4.64
C ALA A 138 5.42 -6.23 3.95
N ARG A 139 6.43 -6.98 4.44
CA ARG A 139 7.74 -7.09 3.77
C ARG A 139 7.63 -7.64 2.35
N LEU A 140 6.88 -8.73 2.17
CA LEU A 140 6.72 -9.36 0.85
C LEU A 140 5.94 -8.47 -0.12
N VAL A 141 4.91 -7.78 0.37
CA VAL A 141 4.11 -6.83 -0.43
C VAL A 141 4.95 -5.64 -0.87
N LEU A 142 5.75 -5.05 0.02
CA LEU A 142 6.68 -3.96 -0.35
C LEU A 142 7.80 -4.43 -1.29
N GLY A 143 8.31 -5.65 -1.09
CA GLY A 143 9.26 -6.26 -2.02
C GLY A 143 8.66 -6.42 -3.41
N THR A 144 7.41 -6.89 -3.49
CA THR A 144 6.65 -7.01 -4.74
C THR A 144 6.41 -5.64 -5.39
N LEU A 145 6.05 -4.63 -4.60
CA LEU A 145 5.90 -3.25 -5.07
C LEU A 145 7.18 -2.73 -5.72
N CYS A 146 8.34 -3.05 -5.14
CA CYS A 146 9.64 -2.64 -5.67
C CYS A 146 10.07 -3.45 -6.90
N GLY A 147 9.75 -4.75 -6.93
CA GLY A 147 10.18 -5.67 -7.99
C GLY A 147 9.44 -5.52 -9.31
N PHE A 148 8.20 -5.01 -9.31
CA PHE A 148 7.38 -4.93 -10.53
C PHE A 148 6.87 -3.51 -10.82
N GLU A 149 6.85 -3.15 -12.10
CA GLU A 149 6.27 -1.91 -12.59
C GLU A 149 4.88 -2.16 -13.21
N ASP A 150 3.91 -2.54 -12.39
CA ASP A 150 2.51 -2.74 -12.82
C ASP A 150 1.55 -1.89 -12.00
N VAL A 151 0.64 -1.19 -12.67
CA VAL A 151 -0.30 -0.24 -12.04
C VAL A 151 -1.26 -0.95 -11.09
N ASN A 152 -1.74 -2.14 -11.44
CA ASN A 152 -2.67 -2.90 -10.60
C ASN A 152 -1.96 -3.45 -9.36
N MET A 153 -0.75 -4.00 -9.53
CA MET A 153 0.07 -4.46 -8.42
C MET A 153 0.46 -3.32 -7.49
N ASN A 154 0.79 -2.14 -8.02
CA ASN A 154 1.03 -0.95 -7.20
C ASN A 154 -0.21 -0.61 -6.37
N ARG A 155 -1.40 -0.55 -6.98
CA ARG A 155 -2.67 -0.25 -6.28
C ARG A 155 -2.96 -1.26 -5.17
N MET A 156 -2.84 -2.56 -5.45
CA MET A 156 -3.07 -3.62 -4.45
C MET A 156 -2.04 -3.56 -3.33
N ALA A 157 -0.76 -3.37 -3.66
CA ALA A 157 0.32 -3.36 -2.67
C ALA A 157 0.16 -2.19 -1.68
N VAL A 158 -0.10 -0.98 -2.17
CA VAL A 158 -0.30 0.18 -1.27
C VAL A 158 -1.59 0.07 -0.48
N ALA A 159 -2.64 -0.55 -1.04
CA ALA A 159 -3.89 -0.81 -0.31
C ALA A 159 -3.64 -1.76 0.87
N ILE A 160 -2.97 -2.89 0.62
CA ILE A 160 -2.58 -3.85 1.68
C ILE A 160 -1.69 -3.17 2.73
N CYS A 161 -0.65 -2.44 2.30
CA CYS A 161 0.25 -1.74 3.23
C CYS A 161 -0.48 -0.67 4.06
N SER A 162 -1.47 0.04 3.49
CA SER A 162 -2.23 1.06 4.21
C SER A 162 -3.00 0.51 5.41
N ILE A 163 -3.47 -0.74 5.31
CA ILE A 163 -4.18 -1.46 6.38
C ILE A 163 -3.17 -2.13 7.32
N LEU A 164 -2.15 -2.78 6.79
CA LEU A 164 -1.19 -3.51 7.62
C LEU A 164 -0.38 -2.56 8.49
N ALA A 165 0.07 -1.42 7.97
CA ALA A 165 0.93 -0.50 8.71
C ALA A 165 0.33 -0.06 10.05
N SER A 166 -0.99 0.16 10.15
CA SER A 166 -1.66 0.53 11.41
C SER A 166 -1.87 -0.63 12.38
N LYS A 167 -1.46 -1.85 12.01
CA LYS A 167 -1.61 -3.08 12.79
C LYS A 167 -0.29 -3.72 13.19
N LEU A 168 0.81 -3.10 12.80
CA LEU A 168 2.16 -3.53 13.15
C LEU A 168 2.57 -2.91 14.47
N THR A 169 3.48 -3.57 15.15
CA THR A 169 4.16 -2.99 16.31
C THR A 169 5.12 -1.89 15.87
N THR A 170 5.46 -0.96 16.77
CA THR A 170 6.43 0.11 16.51
C THR A 170 7.80 -0.41 16.04
N ALA A 171 8.21 -1.60 16.50
CA ALA A 171 9.46 -2.23 16.05
C ALA A 171 9.36 -2.69 14.58
N GLU A 172 8.23 -3.28 14.19
CA GLU A 172 7.99 -3.75 12.83
C GLU A 172 7.78 -2.58 11.84
N THR A 173 7.05 -1.53 12.23
CA THR A 173 6.92 -0.30 11.41
C THR A 173 8.28 0.37 11.22
N SER A 174 9.09 0.44 12.28
CA SER A 174 10.45 0.98 12.21
C SER A 174 11.33 0.18 11.25
N GLU A 175 11.35 -1.16 11.32
CA GLU A 175 12.10 -2.02 10.40
C GLU A 175 11.66 -1.80 8.94
N LEU A 176 10.34 -1.80 8.68
CA LEU A 176 9.78 -1.69 7.33
C LEU A 176 9.95 -0.30 6.72
N GLY A 177 9.62 0.74 7.49
CA GLY A 177 9.63 2.14 7.06
C GLY A 177 11.03 2.73 6.96
N SER A 178 12.00 2.19 7.69
CA SER A 178 13.40 2.63 7.62
C SER A 178 14.15 2.03 6.42
N ASN A 179 13.50 1.29 5.53
CA ASN A 179 14.12 0.82 4.30
C ASN A 179 14.05 1.91 3.21
N PRO A 180 15.18 2.50 2.78
CA PRO A 180 15.18 3.60 1.82
C PRO A 180 14.66 3.21 0.43
N ILE A 181 14.75 1.93 0.04
CA ILE A 181 14.25 1.44 -1.24
C ILE A 181 12.72 1.47 -1.23
N HIS A 182 12.11 0.95 -0.17
CA HIS A 182 10.65 0.96 0.00
C HIS A 182 10.11 2.39 0.08
N MET A 183 10.74 3.24 0.89
CA MET A 183 10.36 4.65 1.04
C MET A 183 10.41 5.37 -0.31
N ARG A 184 11.53 5.27 -1.04
CA ARG A 184 11.70 5.89 -2.35
C ARG A 184 10.66 5.39 -3.35
N LYS A 185 10.35 4.10 -3.35
CA LYS A 185 9.33 3.53 -4.24
C LYS A 185 7.95 4.11 -3.94
N MET A 186 7.53 4.18 -2.67
CA MET A 186 6.25 4.78 -2.29
C MET A 186 6.19 6.27 -2.65
N LEU A 187 7.24 7.04 -2.36
CA LEU A 187 7.32 8.46 -2.76
C LEU A 187 7.25 8.62 -4.29
N SER A 188 7.86 7.73 -5.07
CA SER A 188 7.77 7.78 -6.54
C SER A 188 6.35 7.62 -7.07
N LEU A 189 5.49 6.87 -6.38
CA LEU A 189 4.08 6.75 -6.75
C LEU A 189 3.36 8.09 -6.57
N ILE A 190 3.67 8.81 -5.49
CA ILE A 190 3.14 10.15 -5.19
C ILE A 190 3.65 11.16 -6.21
N VAL A 191 4.95 11.14 -6.54
CA VAL A 191 5.54 12.01 -7.58
C VAL A 191 4.77 11.86 -8.90
N ARG A 192 4.55 10.63 -9.38
CA ARG A 192 3.79 10.38 -10.62
C ARG A 192 2.38 10.99 -10.59
N ARG A 193 1.72 11.02 -9.43
CA ARG A 193 0.37 11.60 -9.24
C ARG A 193 0.39 13.13 -9.14
N VAL A 194 1.41 13.69 -8.51
CA VAL A 194 1.65 15.13 -8.47
C VAL A 194 1.93 15.66 -9.87
N ASP A 195 2.81 14.98 -10.63
CA ASP A 195 3.16 15.39 -12.00
C ASP A 195 1.98 15.34 -12.96
N THR A 196 1.02 14.43 -12.73
CA THR A 196 -0.18 14.26 -13.55
C THR A 196 -1.41 14.98 -13.02
N GLY A 197 -1.36 15.54 -11.80
CA GLY A 197 -2.51 16.16 -11.14
C GLY A 197 -3.64 15.18 -10.77
N ILE A 198 -3.34 13.88 -10.66
CA ILE A 198 -4.35 12.84 -10.41
C ILE A 198 -4.47 12.55 -8.91
N SER A 199 -5.70 12.66 -8.39
CA SER A 199 -6.08 12.19 -7.05
C SER A 199 -6.88 10.90 -7.19
N ASP A 200 -6.19 9.75 -7.05
CA ASP A 200 -6.78 8.40 -7.13
C ASP A 200 -6.61 7.65 -5.81
N MET A 201 -7.23 6.46 -5.72
CA MET A 201 -7.11 5.62 -4.52
C MET A 201 -5.67 5.19 -4.24
N THR A 202 -4.83 5.05 -5.26
CA THR A 202 -3.42 4.74 -5.05
C THR A 202 -2.69 5.89 -4.34
N LEU A 203 -2.98 7.16 -4.66
CA LEU A 203 -2.46 8.31 -3.90
C LEU A 203 -2.88 8.21 -2.43
N THR A 204 -4.18 8.06 -2.20
CA THR A 204 -4.78 8.01 -0.87
C THR A 204 -4.20 6.88 -0.02
N PHE A 205 -4.08 5.67 -0.58
CA PHE A 205 -3.50 4.52 0.12
C PHE A 205 -1.99 4.69 0.35
N THR A 206 -1.25 5.26 -0.60
CA THR A 206 0.19 5.50 -0.42
C THR A 206 0.45 6.49 0.71
N LEU A 207 -0.29 7.61 0.75
CA LEU A 207 -0.20 8.58 1.84
C LEU A 207 -0.58 7.96 3.19
N SER A 208 -1.64 7.15 3.21
CA SER A 208 -2.10 6.49 4.43
C SER A 208 -1.09 5.45 4.95
N ALA A 209 -0.45 4.68 4.05
CA ALA A 209 0.58 3.74 4.42
C ALA A 209 1.81 4.45 5.00
N LEU A 210 2.26 5.54 4.36
CA LEU A 210 3.39 6.32 4.83
C LEU A 210 3.13 6.97 6.19
N TRP A 211 1.95 7.56 6.39
CA TRP A 211 1.58 8.14 7.69
C TRP A 211 1.68 7.08 8.80
N ASN A 212 1.06 5.91 8.60
CA ASN A 212 1.09 4.83 9.58
C ASN A 212 2.50 4.25 9.81
N LEU A 213 3.36 4.20 8.77
CA LEU A 213 4.75 3.73 8.92
C LEU A 213 5.63 4.69 9.71
N THR A 214 5.31 5.98 9.70
CA THR A 214 6.03 7.02 10.45
C THR A 214 5.51 7.23 11.87
N ASP A 215 4.38 6.61 12.22
CA ASP A 215 3.77 6.77 13.53
C ASP A 215 4.62 6.17 14.64
N GLU A 216 4.88 6.98 15.68
CA GLU A 216 5.74 6.66 16.83
C GLU A 216 7.15 6.11 16.47
N SER A 217 7.62 6.33 15.24
CA SER A 217 8.79 5.64 14.67
C SER A 217 9.81 6.63 14.09
N ILE A 218 10.93 6.84 14.78
CA ILE A 218 11.96 7.82 14.39
C ILE A 218 12.65 7.45 13.06
N GLY A 219 13.05 6.19 12.89
CA GLY A 219 13.79 5.74 11.69
C GLY A 219 13.05 5.99 10.37
N PRO A 220 11.77 5.60 10.24
CA PRO A 220 10.97 5.92 9.06
C PRO A 220 10.83 7.43 8.79
N CYS A 221 10.70 8.26 9.84
CA CYS A 221 10.67 9.72 9.71
C CYS A 221 11.99 10.27 9.14
N GLU A 222 13.13 9.79 9.63
CA GLU A 222 14.46 10.16 9.12
C GLU A 222 14.61 9.80 7.65
N VAL A 223 14.31 8.56 7.29
CA VAL A 223 14.41 8.09 5.90
C VAL A 223 13.45 8.86 4.98
N PHE A 224 12.23 9.16 5.43
CA PHE A 224 11.29 10.00 4.67
C PHE A 224 11.87 11.39 4.39
N LEU A 225 12.50 12.03 5.39
CA LEU A 225 13.14 13.34 5.23
C LEU A 225 14.36 13.29 4.31
N GLU A 226 15.19 12.25 4.43
CA GLU A 226 16.37 12.02 3.57
C GLU A 226 15.98 11.80 2.10
N GLN A 227 14.84 11.16 1.84
CA GLN A 227 14.29 11.01 0.50
C GLN A 227 13.55 12.26 -0.02
N GLY A 228 13.57 13.37 0.72
CA GLY A 228 12.91 14.62 0.31
C GLY A 228 11.39 14.58 0.39
N GLY A 229 10.81 13.65 1.16
CA GLY A 229 9.37 13.46 1.26
C GLY A 229 8.61 14.71 1.73
N HIS A 230 9.17 15.47 2.66
CA HIS A 230 8.60 16.73 3.16
C HIS A 230 8.38 17.76 2.05
N LEU A 231 9.34 17.93 1.14
CA LEU A 231 9.21 18.85 0.00
C LEU A 231 8.10 18.39 -0.96
N LEU A 232 8.00 17.08 -1.19
CA LEU A 232 6.92 16.51 -2.00
C LEU A 232 5.56 16.71 -1.34
N TYR A 233 5.48 16.56 -0.02
CA TYR A 233 4.23 16.71 0.74
C TYR A 233 3.73 18.16 0.71
N VAL A 234 4.62 19.16 0.74
CA VAL A 234 4.24 20.56 0.49
C VAL A 234 3.61 20.73 -0.90
N LYS A 235 4.18 20.10 -1.94
CA LYS A 235 3.59 20.14 -3.29
C LYS A 235 2.20 19.49 -3.32
N VAL A 236 1.99 18.40 -2.59
CA VAL A 236 0.67 17.74 -2.49
C VAL A 236 -0.36 18.67 -1.85
N LEU A 237 -0.02 19.36 -0.75
CA LEU A 237 -0.92 20.34 -0.10
C LEU A 237 -1.30 21.49 -1.04
N LEU A 238 -0.32 22.01 -1.78
CA LEU A 238 -0.55 23.12 -2.71
C LEU A 238 -1.40 22.68 -3.91
N LEU A 239 -1.12 21.50 -4.48
CA LEU A 239 -1.77 21.02 -5.70
C LEU A 239 -3.21 20.54 -5.43
N PHE A 240 -3.43 19.84 -4.32
CA PHE A 240 -4.72 19.25 -3.98
C PHE A 240 -5.43 20.00 -2.84
N LYS A 241 -5.19 21.32 -2.73
CA LYS A 241 -5.82 22.17 -1.74
C LYS A 241 -7.34 22.03 -1.75
N GLY A 242 -7.93 21.87 -0.56
CA GLY A 242 -9.36 21.64 -0.36
C GLY A 242 -9.78 20.17 -0.47
N ASN A 243 -8.89 19.25 -0.85
CA ASN A 243 -9.12 17.82 -0.68
C ASN A 243 -8.72 17.39 0.73
N THR A 244 -9.66 17.55 1.66
CA THR A 244 -9.43 17.32 3.10
C THR A 244 -8.91 15.91 3.39
N GLN A 245 -9.30 14.89 2.62
CA GLN A 245 -8.82 13.52 2.81
C GLN A 245 -7.31 13.40 2.55
N LEU A 246 -6.79 14.10 1.54
CA LEU A 246 -5.35 14.13 1.24
C LEU A 246 -4.60 15.03 2.21
N GLU A 247 -5.16 16.21 2.49
CA GLU A 247 -4.58 17.18 3.43
C GLU A 247 -4.37 16.56 4.80
N THR A 248 -5.38 15.91 5.37
CA THR A 248 -5.28 15.24 6.68
C THR A 248 -4.20 14.17 6.69
N LYS A 249 -4.04 13.38 5.60
CA LYS A 249 -3.00 12.34 5.54
C LYS A 249 -1.59 12.93 5.44
N VAL A 250 -1.44 13.98 4.65
CA VAL A 250 -0.17 14.69 4.51
C VAL A 250 0.23 15.34 5.82
N LEU A 251 -0.69 16.10 6.43
CA LEU A 251 -0.44 16.79 7.69
C LEU A 251 -0.25 15.82 8.85
N GLY A 252 -0.96 14.69 8.86
CA GLY A 252 -0.76 13.63 9.85
C GLY A 252 0.69 13.11 9.89
N LEU A 253 1.26 12.77 8.73
CA LEU A 253 2.67 12.38 8.65
C LEU A 253 3.62 13.50 9.10
N LEU A 254 3.37 14.73 8.64
CA LEU A 254 4.23 15.87 9.01
C LEU A 254 4.15 16.20 10.51
N ASN A 255 3.00 15.95 11.14
CA ASN A 255 2.85 16.03 12.59
C ASN A 255 3.70 14.98 13.32
N ASN A 256 3.69 13.73 12.85
CA ASN A 256 4.55 12.67 13.41
C ASN A 256 6.04 13.06 13.36
N ILE A 257 6.47 13.72 12.28
CA ILE A 257 7.84 14.27 12.19
C ILE A 257 8.05 15.43 13.16
N ALA A 258 7.07 16.34 13.29
CA ALA A 258 7.14 17.48 14.19
C ALA A 258 7.19 17.07 15.67
N GLU A 259 6.64 15.92 16.04
CA GLU A 259 6.77 15.37 17.40
C GLU A 259 8.23 15.03 17.74
N VAL A 260 9.05 14.64 16.75
CA VAL A 260 10.46 14.28 16.92
C VAL A 260 11.36 15.52 16.97
N ILE A 261 11.76 15.91 18.19
CA ILE A 261 12.50 17.16 18.47
C ILE A 261 13.69 17.39 17.53
N HIS A 262 14.57 16.41 17.34
CA HIS A 262 15.77 16.60 16.52
C HIS A 262 15.49 16.70 15.01
N LEU A 263 14.28 16.38 14.55
CA LEU A 263 13.88 16.47 13.14
C LEU A 263 13.12 17.76 12.80
N ARG A 264 12.59 18.50 13.78
CA ARG A 264 11.78 19.71 13.57
C ARG A 264 12.45 20.75 12.68
N HIS A 265 13.75 20.96 12.85
CA HIS A 265 14.53 21.89 12.02
C HIS A 265 14.45 21.55 10.52
N ARG A 266 14.24 20.28 10.14
CA ARG A 266 14.07 19.86 8.74
C ARG A 266 12.75 20.31 8.14
N LEU A 267 11.74 20.58 8.96
CA LEU A 267 10.45 21.14 8.53
C LEU A 267 10.49 22.67 8.49
N LEU A 268 11.37 23.32 9.26
CA LEU A 268 11.39 24.77 9.42
C LEU A 268 11.86 25.48 8.13
N SER A 269 10.91 25.79 7.26
CA SER A 269 11.13 26.57 6.03
C SER A 269 10.01 27.59 5.85
N ASN A 270 10.36 28.77 5.34
CA ASN A 270 9.39 29.85 5.12
C ASN A 270 8.21 29.38 4.26
N ASP A 271 8.47 28.64 3.18
CA ASP A 271 7.43 28.14 2.28
C ASP A 271 6.48 27.19 3.00
N PHE A 272 7.00 26.26 3.81
CA PHE A 272 6.16 25.33 4.55
C PHE A 272 5.36 26.04 5.65
N VAL A 273 5.95 26.99 6.37
CA VAL A 273 5.23 27.77 7.40
C VAL A 273 4.08 28.56 6.78
N LEU A 274 4.27 29.16 5.60
CA LEU A 274 3.20 29.85 4.89
C LEU A 274 2.06 28.89 4.50
N VAL A 275 2.40 27.68 4.04
CA VAL A 275 1.39 26.64 3.76
C VAL A 275 0.65 26.24 5.03
N LEU A 276 1.34 26.04 6.16
CA LEU A 276 0.72 25.71 7.44
C LEU A 276 -0.25 26.81 7.91
N LEU A 277 0.13 28.08 7.79
CA LEU A 277 -0.73 29.20 8.16
C LEU A 277 -1.99 29.28 7.30
N ASP A 278 -1.90 28.92 6.02
CA ASP A 278 -3.04 28.84 5.11
C ASP A 278 -3.97 27.67 5.46
N VAL A 279 -3.43 26.45 5.65
CA VAL A 279 -4.26 25.28 6.02
C VAL A 279 -4.81 25.35 7.46
N LEU A 280 -4.19 26.13 8.34
CA LEU A 280 -4.72 26.44 9.68
C LEU A 280 -6.07 27.16 9.62
N GLN A 281 -6.35 27.88 8.53
CA GLN A 281 -7.63 28.56 8.29
C GLN A 281 -8.67 27.66 7.60
N SER A 282 -8.41 26.35 7.49
CA SER A 282 -9.34 25.41 6.87
C SER A 282 -10.64 25.30 7.66
N GLU A 283 -11.76 25.14 6.95
CA GLU A 283 -13.06 24.82 7.55
C GLU A 283 -13.11 23.38 8.08
N SER A 284 -12.19 22.52 7.65
CA SER A 284 -12.05 21.16 8.18
C SER A 284 -11.30 21.19 9.52
N ILE A 285 -11.99 20.74 10.56
CA ILE A 285 -11.42 20.65 11.92
C ILE A 285 -10.16 19.79 11.92
N ASP A 286 -10.16 18.65 11.23
CA ASP A 286 -9.01 17.73 11.19
C ASP A 286 -7.77 18.41 10.58
N VAL A 287 -7.95 19.12 9.45
CA VAL A 287 -6.87 19.83 8.76
C VAL A 287 -6.29 20.93 9.65
N SER A 288 -7.16 21.78 10.20
CA SER A 288 -6.75 22.88 11.07
C SER A 288 -6.14 22.38 12.38
N PHE A 289 -6.60 21.25 12.91
CA PHE A 289 -6.04 20.59 14.09
C PHE A 289 -4.60 20.13 13.86
N PHE A 290 -4.33 19.40 12.77
CA PHE A 290 -2.95 18.99 12.47
C PHE A 290 -2.05 20.18 12.16
N ALA A 291 -2.53 21.18 11.43
CA ALA A 291 -1.76 22.40 11.15
C ALA A 291 -1.36 23.12 12.44
N ALA A 292 -2.31 23.27 13.38
CA ALA A 292 -2.04 23.86 14.69
C ALA A 292 -1.05 23.03 15.51
N GLY A 293 -1.16 21.69 15.50
CA GLY A 293 -0.24 20.79 16.19
C GLY A 293 1.20 20.92 15.68
N ILE A 294 1.39 20.90 14.36
CA ILE A 294 2.71 21.09 13.75
C ILE A 294 3.28 22.47 14.13
N LEU A 295 2.49 23.54 14.02
CA LEU A 295 2.94 24.89 14.38
C LEU A 295 3.30 24.99 15.88
N ALA A 296 2.54 24.36 16.77
CA ALA A 296 2.85 24.32 18.19
C ALA A 296 4.20 23.62 18.46
N HIS A 297 4.46 22.49 17.79
CA HIS A 297 5.76 21.82 17.89
C HIS A 297 6.91 22.69 17.39
N LEU A 298 6.79 23.30 16.21
CA LEU A 298 7.85 24.13 15.64
C LEU A 298 8.10 25.43 16.45
N THR A 299 7.06 26.03 17.01
CA THR A 299 7.20 27.24 17.83
C THR A 299 7.77 26.95 19.22
N SER A 300 7.60 25.72 19.72
CA SER A 300 8.17 25.29 21.01
C SER A 300 9.70 25.23 21.04
N ASP A 301 10.36 25.18 19.88
CA ASP A 301 11.83 25.13 19.79
C ASP A 301 12.51 26.48 20.12
N GLY A 302 11.73 27.56 20.23
CA GLY A 302 12.19 28.89 20.63
C GLY A 302 12.89 29.69 19.53
N ASP A 303 13.10 30.98 19.81
CA ASP A 303 13.55 31.97 18.81
C ASP A 303 14.86 31.61 18.09
N GLU A 304 15.79 30.94 18.76
CA GLU A 304 17.10 30.62 18.18
C GLU A 304 16.98 29.64 17.00
N ALA A 305 16.08 28.65 17.07
CA ALA A 305 15.81 27.75 15.96
C ALA A 305 15.31 28.51 14.72
N TRP A 306 14.45 29.51 14.93
CA TRP A 306 13.88 30.33 13.86
C TRP A 306 14.89 31.32 13.28
N LYS A 307 15.77 31.90 14.10
CA LYS A 307 16.85 32.79 13.64
C LYS A 307 17.89 32.05 12.80
N LEU A 308 18.32 30.86 13.23
CA LEU A 308 19.32 30.04 12.52
C LEU A 308 18.88 29.73 11.08
N HIS A 309 17.58 29.44 10.87
CA HIS A 309 17.02 29.19 9.54
C HIS A 309 17.01 30.41 8.62
N THR A 310 16.78 31.62 9.15
CA THR A 310 16.85 32.84 8.34
C THR A 310 18.26 33.11 7.80
N HIS A 311 19.30 32.72 8.56
CA HIS A 311 20.70 32.89 8.15
C HIS A 311 21.18 31.86 7.11
N THR A 312 20.78 30.60 7.20
CA THR A 312 21.12 29.57 6.19
C THR A 312 20.41 29.79 4.86
N GLN A 313 19.15 30.24 4.85
CA GLN A 313 18.46 30.62 3.61
C GLN A 313 19.04 31.88 2.96
N GLY A 314 19.49 32.86 3.76
CA GLY A 314 20.16 34.06 3.26
C GLY A 314 21.49 33.77 2.55
N ARG A 315 22.23 32.74 3.01
CA ARG A 315 23.50 32.32 2.40
C ARG A 315 23.29 31.51 1.11
N ALA A 316 22.28 30.64 1.07
CA ALA A 316 21.92 29.89 -0.14
C ALA A 316 21.29 30.77 -1.24
N ARG A 317 20.53 31.81 -0.89
CA ARG A 317 19.99 32.78 -1.85
C ARG A 317 21.06 33.64 -2.54
N CYS A 318 22.18 33.91 -1.88
CA CYS A 318 23.29 34.66 -2.49
C CYS A 318 24.08 33.84 -3.53
N GLU A 319 23.93 32.52 -3.57
CA GLU A 319 24.66 31.66 -4.52
C GLU A 319 23.82 31.19 -5.72
N THR A 320 22.49 31.42 -5.73
CA THR A 320 21.57 30.85 -6.74
C THR A 320 20.71 31.86 -7.52
N TYR A 321 20.83 33.16 -7.25
CA TYR A 321 20.17 34.21 -8.05
C TYR A 321 21.20 35.10 -8.75
N SER A 322 21.89 34.51 -9.72
CA SER A 322 22.36 35.24 -10.89
C SER A 322 21.55 34.77 -12.10
N GLU A 323 20.54 35.58 -12.44
CA GLU A 323 19.84 35.64 -13.72
C GLU A 323 18.82 34.51 -14.02
N GLU A 324 17.71 34.93 -14.65
CA GLU A 324 16.58 34.12 -15.15
C GLU A 324 15.53 33.63 -14.14
N SER A 325 14.44 34.39 -13.94
CA SER A 325 13.04 33.88 -13.81
C SER A 325 12.02 34.92 -13.27
N CYS A 326 12.08 36.20 -13.68
CA CYS A 326 11.09 37.20 -13.26
C CYS A 326 9.83 37.29 -14.15
N ASP A 327 9.72 36.55 -15.27
CA ASP A 327 8.67 36.84 -16.27
C ASP A 327 7.48 35.86 -16.35
N ALA A 328 7.43 34.78 -15.55
CA ALA A 328 6.43 33.73 -15.76
C ALA A 328 5.10 33.85 -14.97
N VAL A 329 4.95 34.79 -14.04
CA VAL A 329 3.82 34.76 -13.06
C VAL A 329 2.63 35.67 -13.42
N LYS A 330 2.63 36.38 -14.55
CA LYS A 330 1.56 37.37 -14.85
C LYS A 330 0.38 36.88 -15.71
N GLN A 331 0.26 35.61 -16.08
CA GLN A 331 -0.89 35.18 -16.89
C GLN A 331 -1.39 33.79 -16.52
N ARG A 332 -2.44 33.74 -15.68
CA ARG A 332 -3.60 32.81 -15.79
C ARG A 332 -4.54 33.02 -14.60
N GLY A 333 -5.34 34.07 -14.70
CA GLY A 333 -6.60 34.19 -13.96
C GLY A 333 -7.76 33.71 -14.82
N SER A 334 -8.76 33.12 -14.16
CA SER A 334 -10.10 32.72 -14.64
C SER A 334 -10.24 31.33 -15.31
N ALA A 335 -10.93 30.41 -14.61
CA ALA A 335 -12.25 29.90 -15.04
C ALA A 335 -12.80 28.80 -14.09
N THR A 336 -13.99 29.09 -13.54
CA THR A 336 -15.16 28.21 -13.28
C THR A 336 -15.08 26.90 -12.46
N LYS A 337 -15.85 26.90 -11.35
CA LYS A 337 -16.30 25.75 -10.54
C LYS A 337 -17.22 24.80 -11.34
N PRO A 338 -17.29 23.51 -10.94
CA PRO A 338 -18.57 22.81 -10.96
C PRO A 338 -18.92 22.12 -9.63
N GLN A 339 -20.18 21.72 -9.57
CA GLN A 339 -21.02 21.40 -8.42
C GLN A 339 -20.86 19.97 -7.88
N ASN A 340 -21.26 19.87 -6.62
CA ASN A 340 -21.38 18.70 -5.76
C ASN A 340 -22.44 17.69 -6.27
N LYS A 341 -22.14 16.39 -6.28
CA LYS A 341 -23.14 15.31 -6.28
C LYS A 341 -22.66 14.08 -5.48
N ASN A 342 -23.47 13.79 -4.46
CA ASN A 342 -23.73 12.56 -3.70
C ASN A 342 -22.76 11.36 -3.72
N VAL A 343 -22.50 10.96 -2.48
CA VAL A 343 -21.92 9.71 -1.95
C VAL A 343 -22.79 8.50 -2.32
N HIS A 344 -22.16 7.48 -2.90
CA HIS A 344 -22.54 6.08 -2.80
C HIS A 344 -21.27 5.22 -2.79
N GLU A 345 -21.29 4.13 -2.03
CA GLU A 345 -20.24 3.11 -1.92
C GLU A 345 -19.79 2.65 -3.32
N ILE A 346 -18.48 2.66 -3.57
CA ILE A 346 -17.88 2.17 -4.82
C ILE A 346 -16.93 1.03 -4.50
N ASP A 347 -17.24 -0.12 -5.10
CA ASP A 347 -16.47 -1.36 -5.14
C ASP A 347 -15.04 -1.11 -5.68
N PRO A 348 -13.97 -1.56 -4.98
CA PRO A 348 -12.59 -1.30 -5.38
C PRO A 348 -12.14 -2.02 -6.67
N PHE A 349 -12.98 -2.80 -7.35
CA PHE A 349 -12.61 -3.59 -8.54
C PHE A 349 -13.17 -3.10 -9.89
N SER A 350 -13.51 -1.82 -10.02
CA SER A 350 -13.71 -1.17 -11.33
C SER A 350 -12.48 -0.41 -11.82
#